data_AF-C6E6T3-F1
#
_entry.id   AF-C6E6T3-F1
#
_cell.length_a   1.000
_cell.length_b   1.000
_cell.length_c   1.000
_cell.angle_alpha   90.00
_cell.angle_beta   90.00
_cell.angle_gamma   90.00
#
_symmetry.space_group_name_H-M   'P 1'
#
loop_
_entity.id
_entity.type
_entity.pdbx_description
1 polymer ?
#
loop_
_entity_poly.entity_id
_entity_poly.type
_entity_poly.pdbx_seq_one_letter_code
_entity_poly.pdbx_strand_id
1 'polypeptide(L)'
;MEDNKRKQIIEKIKKLLRLAKSSNEHEAALAAAKAQELLATYNLNEEDFSEREMPKEAGTAHTDTVKKPAGWVYILAAAVAGAFDSQYFHHPGQGLTVFVGVGIDHEVANFTFGYLYRSINKLAAKFMSKSQQRRLSTKGKRKSRLSFCLGATQVVALQLAMQKQVTPITTTALVPVKHALIVQKMETYGVRTDETDPEDVSERAYWIGRREGATIDHKRKAMPKGARPIGITA
;
A
#
# COMPACT_ATOMS: atom_id res chain seq x y z
N MET A 1 41.41 5.43 10.72
CA MET A 1 41.06 3.97 10.72
C MET A 1 39.54 3.76 10.82
N GLU A 2 38.78 4.62 11.51
CA GLU A 2 37.30 4.60 11.57
C GLU A 2 36.64 4.57 10.18
N ASP A 3 37.07 5.43 9.25
CA ASP A 3 36.43 5.59 7.95
C ASP A 3 36.49 4.32 7.08
N ASN A 4 37.55 3.53 7.22
CA ASN A 4 37.69 2.28 6.46
C ASN A 4 36.76 1.18 7.00
N LYS A 5 36.57 1.10 8.32
CA LYS A 5 35.60 0.17 8.93
C LYS A 5 34.17 0.55 8.54
N ARG A 6 33.85 1.85 8.55
CA ARG A 6 32.54 2.36 8.14
C ARG A 6 32.22 2.00 6.69
N LYS A 7 33.17 2.20 5.76
CA LYS A 7 33.03 1.80 4.34
C LYS A 7 32.80 0.29 4.18
N GLN A 8 33.50 -0.54 4.95
CA GLN A 8 33.31 -2.00 4.90
C GLN A 8 31.93 -2.44 5.40
N ILE A 9 31.41 -1.79 6.45
CA ILE A 9 30.07 -2.06 6.98
C ILE A 9 28.99 -1.66 5.96
N ILE A 10 29.13 -0.49 5.33
CA ILE A 10 28.23 -0.01 4.27
C ILE A 10 28.21 -1.01 3.09
N GLU A 11 29.36 -1.49 2.64
CA GLU A 11 29.43 -2.48 1.56
C GLU A 11 28.81 -3.83 1.95
N LYS A 12 28.91 -4.22 3.22
CA LYS A 12 28.27 -5.43 3.75
C LYS A 12 26.75 -5.29 3.78
N ILE A 13 26.24 -4.13 4.20
CA ILE A 13 24.81 -3.80 4.17
C ILE A 13 24.28 -3.81 2.73
N LYS A 14 24.99 -3.19 1.77
CA LYS A 14 24.60 -3.22 0.34
C LYS A 14 24.52 -4.63 -0.23
N LYS A 15 25.47 -5.51 0.11
CA LYS A 15 25.45 -6.92 -0.31
C LYS A 15 24.26 -7.67 0.27
N LEU A 16 23.94 -7.45 1.55
CA LEU A 16 22.78 -8.04 2.21
C LEU A 16 21.46 -7.55 1.59
N LEU A 17 21.34 -6.25 1.28
CA LEU A 17 20.16 -5.70 0.60
C LEU A 17 20.01 -6.21 -0.84
N ARG A 18 21.10 -6.54 -1.53
CA ARG A 18 21.04 -7.18 -2.85
C ARG A 18 20.62 -8.65 -2.75
N LEU A 19 21.13 -9.36 -1.74
CA LEU A 19 20.73 -10.75 -1.45
C LEU A 19 19.26 -10.83 -1.01
N ALA A 20 18.76 -9.80 -0.34
CA ALA A 20 17.35 -9.63 0.02
C ALA A 20 16.40 -9.51 -1.19
N LYS A 21 16.93 -9.32 -2.41
CA LYS A 21 16.15 -9.28 -3.67
C LYS A 21 16.21 -10.60 -4.45
N SER A 22 16.79 -11.65 -3.90
CA SER A 22 16.88 -12.95 -4.58
C SER A 22 15.54 -13.69 -4.55
N SER A 23 15.35 -14.62 -5.48
CA SER A 23 14.15 -15.46 -5.58
C SER A 23 14.03 -16.52 -4.48
N ASN A 24 15.01 -16.62 -3.59
CA ASN A 24 14.97 -17.53 -2.44
C ASN A 24 14.44 -16.78 -1.21
N GLU A 25 13.13 -16.88 -0.98
CA GLU A 25 12.40 -16.14 0.07
C GLU A 25 13.02 -16.29 1.46
N HIS A 26 13.59 -17.47 1.77
CA HIS A 26 14.22 -17.75 3.06
C HIS A 26 15.53 -16.98 3.23
N GLU A 27 16.39 -16.96 2.21
CA GLU A 27 17.65 -16.20 2.23
C GLU A 27 17.40 -14.70 2.13
N ALA A 28 16.39 -14.29 1.37
CA ALA A 28 16.03 -12.90 1.19
C ALA A 28 15.58 -12.24 2.51
N ALA A 29 14.72 -12.92 3.27
CA ALA A 29 14.24 -12.45 4.57
C ALA A 29 15.37 -12.34 5.61
N LEU A 30 16.27 -13.34 5.66
CA LEU A 30 17.43 -13.32 6.55
C LEU A 30 18.40 -12.18 6.19
N ALA A 31 18.61 -11.93 4.90
CA ALA A 31 19.48 -10.86 4.44
C ALA A 31 18.90 -9.47 4.75
N ALA A 32 17.59 -9.29 4.62
CA ALA A 32 16.90 -8.05 4.98
C ALA A 32 16.99 -7.77 6.50
N ALA A 33 16.72 -8.77 7.34
CA ALA A 33 16.81 -8.64 8.79
C ALA A 33 18.23 -8.28 9.23
N LYS A 34 19.25 -8.90 8.63
CA LYS A 34 20.65 -8.62 8.98
C LYS A 34 21.10 -7.24 8.51
N ALA A 35 20.58 -6.76 7.39
CA ALA A 35 20.82 -5.39 6.93
C ALA A 35 20.21 -4.35 7.90
N GLN A 36 18.99 -4.59 8.37
CA GLN A 36 18.33 -3.71 9.35
C GLN A 36 19.06 -3.67 10.70
N GLU A 37 19.52 -4.81 11.21
CA GLU A 37 20.31 -4.88 12.45
C GLU A 37 21.60 -4.07 12.35
N LEU A 38 22.31 -4.15 11.21
CA LEU A 38 23.56 -3.42 11.01
C LEU A 38 23.32 -1.91 10.85
N LEU A 39 22.24 -1.50 10.19
CA LEU A 39 21.85 -0.09 10.11
C LEU A 39 21.61 0.52 11.49
N ALA A 40 20.85 -0.19 12.35
CA ALA A 40 20.57 0.23 13.72
C ALA A 40 21.83 0.25 14.61
N THR A 41 22.66 -0.79 14.51
CA THR A 41 23.87 -0.94 15.35
C THR A 41 24.88 0.19 15.13
N TYR A 42 25.02 0.64 13.89
CA TYR A 42 25.99 1.67 13.53
C TYR A 42 25.36 3.07 13.39
N ASN A 43 24.07 3.21 13.74
CA ASN A 43 23.30 4.45 13.64
C ASN A 43 23.46 5.11 12.26
N LEU A 44 23.54 4.29 11.21
CA LEU A 44 23.80 4.72 9.84
C LEU A 44 22.48 5.14 9.20
N ASN A 45 22.39 6.42 8.84
CA ASN A 45 21.22 7.02 8.18
C ASN A 45 21.49 7.20 6.68
N GLU A 46 20.46 7.57 5.91
CA GLU A 46 20.54 7.77 4.45
C GLU A 46 21.70 8.71 4.02
N GLU A 47 22.06 9.66 4.87
CA GLU A 47 23.17 10.60 4.71
C GLU A 47 24.56 9.92 4.65
N ASP A 48 24.68 8.69 5.16
CA ASP A 48 25.92 7.91 5.14
C ASP A 48 26.07 7.08 3.87
N PHE A 49 25.01 7.04 3.07
CA PHE A 49 24.98 6.45 1.74
C PHE A 49 25.24 7.51 0.65
N SER A 50 25.57 8.76 1.05
CA SER A 50 25.79 9.97 0.25
C SER A 50 26.94 9.93 -0.77
N GLU A 51 27.33 8.75 -1.24
CA GLU A 51 28.15 8.61 -2.45
C GLU A 51 27.44 7.90 -3.61
N ARG A 52 26.17 7.47 -3.53
CA ARG A 52 25.45 6.95 -4.72
C ARG A 52 23.93 7.24 -4.77
N GLU A 53 23.61 8.19 -5.64
CA GLU A 53 22.37 8.38 -6.42
C GLU A 53 21.09 8.76 -5.66
N MET A 54 20.76 10.05 -5.70
CA MET A 54 19.35 10.48 -5.65
C MET A 54 18.50 9.58 -6.54
N PRO A 55 17.25 9.24 -6.15
CA PRO A 55 16.39 8.43 -6.99
C PRO A 55 16.28 9.06 -8.38
N LYS A 56 16.65 8.31 -9.41
CA LYS A 56 16.74 8.84 -10.78
C LYS A 56 15.40 8.81 -11.52
N GLU A 57 14.48 7.94 -11.10
CA GLU A 57 13.21 7.74 -11.78
C GLU A 57 12.14 7.12 -10.86
N ALA A 58 10.87 7.30 -11.24
CA ALA A 58 9.74 6.59 -10.64
C ALA A 58 9.39 5.32 -11.46
N GLY A 59 9.07 4.25 -10.73
CA GLY A 59 8.60 2.98 -11.28
C GLY A 59 7.08 2.85 -11.21
N THR A 60 6.56 1.74 -11.75
CA THR A 60 5.11 1.46 -11.78
C THR A 60 4.81 -0.01 -11.49
N ALA A 61 3.74 -0.27 -10.73
CA ALA A 61 3.18 -1.61 -10.53
C ALA A 61 1.66 -1.55 -10.65
N HIS A 62 1.02 -2.65 -11.05
CA HIS A 62 -0.42 -2.67 -11.30
C HIS A 62 -1.13 -3.89 -10.74
N THR A 63 -2.44 -3.71 -10.51
CA THR A 63 -3.39 -4.75 -10.14
C THR A 63 -4.52 -4.75 -11.17
N ASP A 64 -4.87 -5.94 -11.65
CA ASP A 64 -6.03 -6.13 -12.50
C ASP A 64 -7.32 -5.79 -11.73
N THR A 65 -8.08 -4.88 -12.31
CA THR A 65 -9.40 -4.47 -11.84
C THR A 65 -10.42 -4.63 -12.97
N VAL A 66 -11.41 -3.77 -13.05
CA VAL A 66 -12.41 -3.76 -14.13
C VAL A 66 -12.27 -2.47 -14.92
N LYS A 67 -12.70 -2.45 -16.18
CA LYS A 67 -12.61 -1.25 -17.04
C LYS A 67 -13.28 -0.02 -16.42
N LYS A 68 -14.41 -0.21 -15.74
CA LYS A 68 -15.15 0.82 -15.01
C LYS A 68 -15.32 0.41 -13.54
N PRO A 69 -14.31 0.68 -12.68
CA PRO A 69 -14.41 0.44 -11.25
C PRO A 69 -15.53 1.24 -10.61
N ALA A 70 -16.05 0.72 -9.51
CA ALA A 70 -16.97 1.47 -8.66
C ALA A 70 -16.23 2.55 -7.85
N GLY A 71 -16.93 3.57 -7.38
CA GLY A 71 -16.36 4.72 -6.67
C GLY A 71 -15.44 4.34 -5.52
N TRP A 72 -15.84 3.33 -4.73
CA TRP A 72 -15.04 2.85 -3.59
C TRP A 72 -13.65 2.32 -3.99
N VAL A 73 -13.46 1.83 -5.23
CA VAL A 73 -12.16 1.33 -5.69
C VAL A 73 -11.18 2.49 -5.88
N TYR A 74 -11.64 3.61 -6.44
CA TYR A 74 -10.82 4.82 -6.58
C TYR A 74 -10.47 5.40 -5.20
N ILE A 75 -11.43 5.45 -4.29
CA ILE A 75 -11.19 5.91 -2.90
C ILE A 75 -10.14 5.03 -2.22
N LEU A 76 -10.22 3.71 -2.41
CA LEU A 76 -9.23 2.78 -1.84
C LEU A 76 -7.84 3.00 -2.45
N ALA A 77 -7.74 3.13 -3.77
CA ALA A 77 -6.48 3.36 -4.45
C ALA A 77 -5.82 4.68 -4.02
N ALA A 78 -6.61 5.76 -3.90
CA ALA A 78 -6.16 7.05 -3.40
C ALA A 78 -5.64 6.97 -1.96
N ALA A 79 -6.36 6.27 -1.08
CA ALA A 79 -5.95 6.09 0.31
C ALA A 79 -4.63 5.30 0.42
N VAL A 80 -4.46 4.26 -0.38
CA VAL A 80 -3.22 3.47 -0.43
C VAL A 80 -2.08 4.30 -1.00
N ALA A 81 -2.28 4.99 -2.13
CA ALA A 81 -1.25 5.86 -2.72
C ALA A 81 -0.76 6.91 -1.73
N GLY A 82 -1.70 7.57 -1.04
CA GLY A 82 -1.40 8.54 0.01
C GLY A 82 -0.66 7.93 1.22
N ALA A 83 -0.94 6.68 1.59
CA ALA A 83 -0.26 5.98 2.69
C ALA A 83 1.20 5.65 2.37
N PHE A 84 1.53 5.40 1.10
CA PHE A 84 2.83 4.94 0.65
C PHE A 84 3.58 5.95 -0.24
N ASP A 85 3.34 7.25 -0.07
CA ASP A 85 4.02 8.34 -0.81
C ASP A 85 4.09 8.12 -2.33
N SER A 86 3.06 7.48 -2.85
CA SER A 86 2.90 7.14 -4.26
C SER A 86 1.73 7.93 -4.84
N GLN A 87 1.60 7.92 -6.17
CA GLN A 87 0.37 8.28 -6.85
C GLN A 87 -0.22 7.06 -7.56
N TYR A 88 -1.44 7.19 -8.07
CA TYR A 88 -2.07 6.13 -8.86
C TYR A 88 -2.86 6.73 -10.02
N PHE A 89 -3.10 5.90 -11.04
CA PHE A 89 -4.10 6.16 -12.07
C PHE A 89 -4.83 4.87 -12.42
N HIS A 90 -5.98 4.99 -13.10
CA HIS A 90 -6.72 3.86 -13.63
C HIS A 90 -6.66 3.86 -15.16
N HIS A 91 -6.31 2.73 -15.76
CA HIS A 91 -6.28 2.55 -17.21
C HIS A 91 -7.58 1.88 -17.68
N PRO A 92 -8.61 2.63 -18.14
CA PRO A 92 -9.93 2.06 -18.47
C PRO A 92 -9.90 1.08 -19.65
N GLY A 93 -9.00 1.29 -20.62
CA GLY A 93 -8.84 0.38 -21.77
C GLY A 93 -8.44 -1.04 -21.37
N GLN A 94 -7.57 -1.18 -20.37
CA GLN A 94 -7.01 -2.45 -19.89
C GLN A 94 -7.68 -2.92 -18.58
N GLY A 95 -8.37 -2.03 -17.85
CA GLY A 95 -8.95 -2.33 -16.55
C GLY A 95 -7.90 -2.46 -15.45
N LEU A 96 -6.83 -1.65 -15.49
CA LEU A 96 -5.73 -1.72 -14.52
C LEU A 96 -5.76 -0.53 -13.56
N THR A 97 -5.59 -0.79 -12.27
CA THR A 97 -5.19 0.25 -11.32
C THR A 97 -3.67 0.22 -11.21
N VAL A 98 -3.01 1.32 -11.56
CA VAL A 98 -1.55 1.44 -11.65
C VAL A 98 -1.06 2.41 -10.57
N PHE A 99 -0.08 1.98 -9.78
CA PHE A 99 0.62 2.80 -8.81
C PHE A 99 1.96 3.27 -9.38
N VAL A 100 2.31 4.52 -9.08
CA VAL A 100 3.54 5.18 -9.52
C VAL A 100 4.25 5.73 -8.30
N GLY A 101 5.54 5.41 -8.16
CA GLY A 101 6.27 5.65 -6.92
C GLY A 101 7.76 5.44 -7.10
N VAL A 102 8.54 5.99 -6.18
CA VAL A 102 10.01 5.96 -6.23
C VAL A 102 10.54 4.79 -5.41
N GLY A 103 11.58 4.12 -5.88
CA GLY A 103 12.11 2.93 -5.18
C GLY A 103 11.06 1.82 -5.13
N ILE A 104 10.77 1.29 -3.94
CA ILE A 104 9.82 0.17 -3.74
C ILE A 104 8.37 0.65 -3.48
N ASP A 105 8.13 1.95 -3.37
CA ASP A 105 6.86 2.53 -2.91
C ASP A 105 5.66 2.07 -3.76
N HIS A 106 5.82 2.03 -5.09
CA HIS A 106 4.76 1.59 -6.02
C HIS A 106 4.44 0.10 -5.90
N GLU A 107 5.42 -0.76 -5.63
CA GLU A 107 5.21 -2.20 -5.43
C GLU A 107 4.46 -2.47 -4.12
N VAL A 108 4.86 -1.79 -3.03
CA VAL A 108 4.20 -1.91 -1.73
C VAL A 108 2.78 -1.37 -1.79
N ALA A 109 2.57 -0.23 -2.45
CA ALA A 109 1.24 0.33 -2.68
C ALA A 109 0.37 -0.63 -3.49
N ASN A 110 0.88 -1.17 -4.60
CA ASN A 110 0.14 -2.12 -5.43
C ASN A 110 -0.23 -3.41 -4.68
N PHE A 111 0.72 -3.99 -3.94
CA PHE A 111 0.48 -5.19 -3.14
C PHE A 111 -0.58 -4.94 -2.07
N THR A 112 -0.48 -3.81 -1.37
CA THR A 112 -1.43 -3.42 -0.31
C THR A 112 -2.82 -3.20 -0.89
N PHE A 113 -2.94 -2.47 -2.00
CA PHE A 113 -4.19 -2.28 -2.71
C PHE A 113 -4.83 -3.61 -3.11
N GLY A 114 -4.07 -4.51 -3.75
CA GLY A 114 -4.57 -5.81 -4.17
C GLY A 114 -5.09 -6.65 -2.99
N TYR A 115 -4.40 -6.62 -1.85
CA TYR A 115 -4.86 -7.27 -0.62
C TYR A 115 -6.17 -6.68 -0.09
N LEU A 116 -6.25 -5.35 0.06
CA LEU A 116 -7.41 -4.67 0.60
C LEU A 116 -8.62 -4.80 -0.33
N TYR A 117 -8.41 -4.66 -1.64
CA TYR A 117 -9.42 -4.84 -2.68
C TYR A 117 -10.08 -6.23 -2.62
N ARG A 118 -9.27 -7.29 -2.51
CA ARG A 118 -9.78 -8.67 -2.36
C ARG A 118 -10.49 -8.88 -1.03
N SER A 119 -9.96 -8.29 0.05
CA SER A 119 -10.52 -8.42 1.40
C SER A 119 -11.91 -7.77 1.51
N ILE A 120 -12.05 -6.54 1.00
CA ILE A 120 -13.35 -5.84 0.94
C ILE A 120 -14.34 -6.62 0.07
N ASN A 121 -13.92 -7.10 -1.10
CA ASN A 121 -14.79 -7.91 -1.97
C ASN A 121 -15.26 -9.20 -1.30
N LYS A 122 -14.39 -9.86 -0.52
CA LYS A 122 -14.74 -11.07 0.25
C LYS A 122 -15.77 -10.77 1.35
N LEU A 123 -15.58 -9.68 2.10
CA LEU A 123 -16.55 -9.24 3.09
C LEU A 123 -17.89 -8.87 2.45
N ALA A 124 -17.87 -8.15 1.33
CA ALA A 124 -19.06 -7.79 0.58
C ALA A 124 -19.80 -9.03 0.05
N ALA A 125 -19.08 -10.05 -0.43
CA ALA A 125 -19.69 -11.31 -0.85
C ALA A 125 -20.39 -12.03 0.33
N LYS A 126 -19.75 -12.08 1.51
CA LYS A 126 -20.35 -12.62 2.74
C LYS A 126 -21.57 -11.82 3.19
N PHE A 127 -21.53 -10.50 3.09
CA PHE A 127 -22.68 -9.64 3.39
C PHE A 127 -23.84 -9.90 2.44
N MET A 128 -23.57 -9.96 1.13
CA MET A 128 -24.59 -10.19 0.10
C MET A 128 -25.18 -11.60 0.09
N SER A 129 -24.52 -12.59 0.72
CA SER A 129 -25.07 -13.93 0.85
C SER A 129 -26.19 -14.06 1.88
N LYS A 130 -26.37 -13.06 2.77
CA LYS A 130 -27.42 -13.02 3.81
C LYS A 130 -28.83 -12.98 3.18
N SER A 131 -29.80 -13.67 3.78
CA SER A 131 -31.17 -13.81 3.24
C SER A 131 -31.85 -12.47 2.96
N GLN A 132 -31.66 -11.47 3.82
CA GLN A 132 -32.17 -10.11 3.62
C GLN A 132 -31.70 -9.49 2.31
N GLN A 133 -30.43 -9.71 1.92
CA GLN A 133 -29.87 -9.14 0.70
C GLN A 133 -30.38 -9.85 -0.56
N ARG A 134 -30.71 -11.15 -0.46
CA ARG A 134 -31.24 -11.94 -1.58
C ARG A 134 -32.62 -11.48 -2.04
N ARG A 135 -33.43 -10.95 -1.11
CA ARG A 135 -34.78 -10.42 -1.33
C ARG A 135 -34.82 -9.05 -2.01
N LEU A 136 -33.68 -8.36 -2.12
CA LEU A 136 -33.61 -7.06 -2.79
C LEU A 136 -33.74 -7.21 -4.32
N SER A 137 -34.29 -6.17 -4.96
CA SER A 137 -34.25 -6.03 -6.42
C SER A 137 -32.80 -5.96 -6.93
N THR A 138 -32.58 -6.14 -8.23
CA THR A 138 -31.24 -6.02 -8.83
C THR A 138 -30.60 -4.66 -8.54
N LYS A 139 -31.37 -3.57 -8.65
CA LYS A 139 -30.91 -2.21 -8.28
C LYS A 139 -30.58 -2.12 -6.79
N GLY A 140 -31.42 -2.68 -5.93
CA GLY A 140 -31.20 -2.72 -4.47
C GLY A 140 -29.96 -3.53 -4.07
N LYS A 141 -29.70 -4.66 -4.74
CA LYS A 141 -28.49 -5.48 -4.54
C LYS A 141 -27.23 -4.72 -4.91
N ARG A 142 -27.22 -4.05 -6.07
CA ARG A 142 -26.11 -3.20 -6.51
C ARG A 142 -25.86 -2.07 -5.49
N LYS A 143 -26.90 -1.32 -5.14
CA LYS A 143 -26.83 -0.24 -4.14
C LYS A 143 -26.26 -0.75 -2.81
N SER A 144 -26.84 -1.82 -2.26
CA SER A 144 -26.41 -2.39 -0.97
C SER A 144 -24.95 -2.85 -1.00
N ARG A 145 -24.51 -3.53 -2.07
CA ARG A 145 -23.11 -3.96 -2.21
C ARG A 145 -22.15 -2.77 -2.29
N LEU A 146 -22.47 -1.76 -3.11
CA LEU A 146 -21.62 -0.57 -3.28
C LEU A 146 -21.50 0.21 -1.96
N SER A 147 -22.61 0.41 -1.27
CA SER A 147 -22.63 1.09 0.04
C SER A 147 -21.82 0.33 1.08
N PHE A 148 -21.91 -0.99 1.13
CA PHE A 148 -21.08 -1.82 1.99
C PHE A 148 -19.59 -1.64 1.69
N CYS A 149 -19.19 -1.75 0.42
CA CYS A 149 -17.79 -1.58 0.03
C CYS A 149 -17.27 -0.16 0.34
N LEU A 150 -18.09 0.87 0.13
CA LEU A 150 -17.77 2.24 0.45
C LEU A 150 -17.50 2.42 1.95
N GLY A 151 -18.39 1.91 2.82
CA GLY A 151 -18.20 1.96 4.26
C GLY A 151 -16.94 1.24 4.72
N ALA A 152 -16.68 0.03 4.17
CA ALA A 152 -15.47 -0.73 4.47
C ALA A 152 -14.20 0.00 4.01
N THR A 153 -14.25 0.65 2.84
CA THR A 153 -13.14 1.43 2.30
C THR A 153 -12.84 2.65 3.17
N GLN A 154 -13.86 3.37 3.64
CA GLN A 154 -13.61 4.58 4.43
C GLN A 154 -12.92 4.31 5.77
N VAL A 155 -13.28 3.21 6.46
CA VAL A 155 -12.57 2.87 7.71
C VAL A 155 -11.14 2.41 7.44
N VAL A 156 -10.90 1.67 6.36
CA VAL A 156 -9.56 1.26 5.94
C VAL A 156 -8.71 2.48 5.58
N ALA A 157 -9.27 3.43 4.83
CA ALA A 157 -8.60 4.67 4.46
C ALA A 157 -8.22 5.49 5.71
N LEU A 158 -9.12 5.60 6.69
CA LEU A 158 -8.83 6.26 7.96
C LEU A 158 -7.68 5.55 8.70
N GLN A 159 -7.70 4.22 8.77
CA GLN A 159 -6.65 3.44 9.43
C GLN A 159 -5.28 3.62 8.75
N LEU A 160 -5.24 3.63 7.42
CA LEU A 160 -4.01 3.89 6.64
C LEU A 160 -3.46 5.29 6.90
N ALA A 161 -4.34 6.31 6.93
CA ALA A 161 -3.96 7.68 7.24
C ALA A 161 -3.39 7.82 8.66
N MET A 162 -4.03 7.19 9.65
CA MET A 162 -3.53 7.15 11.03
C MET A 162 -2.19 6.41 11.13
N GLN A 163 -2.02 5.30 10.40
CA GLN A 163 -0.76 4.57 10.39
C GLN A 163 0.38 5.43 9.82
N LYS A 164 0.15 6.16 8.73
CA LYS A 164 1.16 7.04 8.14
C LYS A 164 1.64 8.11 9.11
N GLN A 165 0.77 8.63 9.97
CA GLN A 165 1.16 9.61 11.00
C GLN A 165 2.08 9.01 12.07
N VAL A 166 1.91 7.72 12.40
CA VAL A 166 2.72 7.03 13.42
C VAL A 166 4.02 6.48 12.84
N THR A 167 4.00 6.00 11.60
CA THR A 167 5.15 5.42 10.90
C THR A 167 5.29 6.03 9.51
N PRO A 168 5.85 7.25 9.38
CA PRO A 168 6.12 7.83 8.08
C PRO A 168 7.19 7.01 7.35
N ILE A 169 6.95 6.70 6.08
CA ILE A 169 7.87 5.89 5.26
C ILE A 169 8.90 6.73 4.48
N THR A 170 8.67 8.05 4.41
CA THR A 170 9.57 9.01 3.73
C THR A 170 9.87 10.16 4.68
N THR A 171 11.16 10.48 4.83
CA THR A 171 11.61 11.68 5.53
C THR A 171 11.12 12.94 4.82
N THR A 172 10.70 13.97 5.56
CA THR A 172 10.11 15.22 5.03
C THR A 172 10.95 15.87 3.92
N ALA A 173 12.29 15.80 4.01
CA ALA A 173 13.21 16.38 3.03
C ALA A 173 13.15 15.71 1.64
N LEU A 174 12.74 14.44 1.55
CA LEU A 174 12.70 13.68 0.29
C LEU A 174 11.35 13.75 -0.43
N VAL A 175 10.31 14.25 0.24
CA VAL A 175 8.94 14.35 -0.32
C VAL A 175 8.90 15.15 -1.63
N PRO A 176 9.52 16.35 -1.75
CA PRO A 176 9.48 17.14 -2.99
C PRO A 176 10.17 16.43 -4.16
N VAL A 177 11.30 15.76 -3.90
CA VAL A 177 12.07 15.03 -4.92
C VAL A 177 11.27 13.84 -5.44
N LYS A 178 10.70 13.02 -4.54
CA LYS A 178 9.85 11.89 -4.94
C LYS A 178 8.64 12.38 -5.74
N HIS A 179 8.00 13.46 -5.29
CA HIS A 179 6.84 14.02 -5.96
C HIS A 179 7.16 14.45 -7.40
N ALA A 180 8.27 15.14 -7.64
CA ALA A 180 8.68 15.56 -8.98
C ALA A 180 8.89 14.38 -9.94
N LEU A 181 9.56 13.32 -9.47
CA LEU A 181 9.80 12.11 -10.27
C LEU A 181 8.50 11.37 -10.61
N ILE A 182 7.55 11.34 -9.67
CA ILE A 182 6.24 10.73 -9.89
C ILE A 182 5.44 11.55 -10.90
N VAL A 183 5.40 12.88 -10.79
CA VAL A 183 4.71 13.76 -11.74
C VAL A 183 5.27 13.58 -13.15
N GLN A 184 6.59 13.62 -13.31
CA GLN A 184 7.24 13.38 -14.60
C GLN A 184 6.85 12.03 -15.20
N LYS A 185 6.79 10.97 -14.38
CA LYS A 185 6.35 9.65 -14.83
C LYS A 185 4.87 9.63 -15.22
N MET A 186 4.01 10.30 -14.45
CA MET A 186 2.57 10.39 -14.71
C MET A 186 2.26 11.12 -16.02
N GLU A 187 3.03 12.15 -16.38
CA GLU A 187 2.88 12.87 -17.66
C GLU A 187 3.07 11.95 -18.87
N THR A 188 3.96 10.94 -18.78
CA THR A 188 4.17 9.97 -19.87
C THR A 188 2.94 9.12 -20.18
N TYR A 189 2.00 9.02 -19.25
CA TYR A 189 0.75 8.28 -19.41
C TYR A 189 -0.42 9.14 -19.88
N GLY A 190 -0.27 10.47 -19.95
CA GLY A 190 -1.35 11.38 -20.36
C GLY A 190 -2.59 11.30 -19.47
N VAL A 191 -2.39 11.06 -18.16
CA VAL A 191 -3.48 10.86 -17.20
C VAL A 191 -4.35 12.11 -17.10
N ARG A 192 -5.67 11.91 -17.09
CA ARG A 192 -6.67 12.95 -16.83
C ARG A 192 -7.38 12.67 -15.52
N THR A 193 -7.74 13.73 -14.81
CA THR A 193 -8.61 13.66 -13.65
C THR A 193 -10.05 13.69 -14.11
N ASP A 194 -10.81 12.67 -13.73
CA ASP A 194 -12.25 12.60 -13.92
C ASP A 194 -12.93 12.72 -12.55
N GLU A 195 -14.03 13.47 -12.48
CA GLU A 195 -14.89 13.47 -11.31
C GLU A 195 -15.66 12.14 -11.23
N THR A 196 -15.78 11.62 -10.02
CA THR A 196 -16.60 10.43 -9.77
C THR A 196 -18.04 10.85 -9.51
N ASP A 197 -18.98 10.19 -10.19
CA ASP A 197 -20.39 10.41 -9.95
C ASP A 197 -20.76 10.07 -8.49
N PRO A 198 -21.57 10.89 -7.81
CA PRO A 198 -22.07 10.57 -6.48
C PRO A 198 -22.91 9.29 -6.52
N GLU A 199 -22.51 8.29 -5.73
CA GLU A 199 -23.25 7.03 -5.60
C GLU A 199 -24.42 7.18 -4.60
N ASP A 200 -25.62 6.77 -4.99
CA ASP A 200 -26.76 6.66 -4.05
C ASP A 200 -26.46 5.58 -2.99
N VAL A 201 -26.40 5.97 -1.71
CA VAL A 201 -25.93 5.11 -0.61
C VAL A 201 -27.08 4.55 0.21
N SER A 202 -27.02 3.26 0.52
CA SER A 202 -27.79 2.61 1.58
C SER A 202 -27.05 2.78 2.91
N GLU A 203 -27.58 3.65 3.78
CA GLU A 203 -26.97 3.96 5.07
C GLU A 203 -26.71 2.71 5.92
N ARG A 204 -27.70 1.81 6.01
CA ARG A 204 -27.55 0.55 6.75
C ARG A 204 -26.40 -0.30 6.21
N ALA A 205 -26.31 -0.46 4.89
CA ALA A 205 -25.26 -1.28 4.29
C ALA A 205 -23.88 -0.62 4.48
N TYR A 206 -23.82 0.71 4.37
CA TYR A 206 -22.61 1.49 4.64
C TYR A 206 -22.09 1.28 6.06
N TRP A 207 -22.91 1.42 7.10
CA TRP A 207 -22.45 1.26 8.48
C TRP A 207 -22.04 -0.18 8.80
N ILE A 208 -22.72 -1.17 8.25
CA ILE A 208 -22.31 -2.58 8.37
C ILE A 208 -20.95 -2.78 7.70
N GLY A 209 -20.77 -2.22 6.49
CA GLY A 209 -19.50 -2.24 5.75
C GLY A 209 -18.37 -1.60 6.55
N ARG A 210 -18.61 -0.43 7.14
CA ARG A 210 -17.63 0.26 8.00
C ARG A 210 -17.24 -0.57 9.21
N ARG A 211 -18.20 -1.19 9.90
CA ARG A 211 -17.91 -2.05 11.05
C ARG A 211 -17.13 -3.29 10.65
N GLU A 212 -17.54 -3.99 9.59
CA GLU A 212 -16.85 -5.20 9.13
C GLU A 212 -15.48 -4.86 8.52
N GLY A 213 -15.33 -3.74 7.82
CA GLY A 213 -14.07 -3.25 7.28
C GLY A 213 -13.03 -2.94 8.36
N ALA A 214 -13.46 -2.50 9.56
CA ALA A 214 -12.56 -2.24 10.68
C ALA A 214 -11.81 -3.50 11.15
N THR A 215 -12.33 -4.69 10.81
CA THR A 215 -11.72 -5.99 11.13
C THR A 215 -10.62 -6.39 10.15
N ILE A 216 -10.47 -5.67 9.03
CA ILE A 216 -9.38 -5.91 8.06
C ILE A 216 -8.08 -5.46 8.73
N ASP A 217 -7.32 -6.44 9.19
CA ASP A 217 -6.00 -6.20 9.74
C ASP A 217 -5.01 -5.93 8.61
N HIS A 218 -4.75 -4.64 8.37
CA HIS A 218 -3.73 -4.16 7.45
C HIS A 218 -2.30 -4.34 8.00
N LYS A 219 -2.13 -4.76 9.27
CA LYS A 219 -0.84 -4.98 9.95
C LYS A 219 -0.42 -6.46 9.98
N ARG A 220 -1.35 -7.42 10.13
CA ARG A 220 -1.02 -8.84 10.40
C ARG A 220 -0.43 -9.64 9.25
N LYS A 221 -0.53 -9.20 8.00
CA LYS A 221 -0.04 -9.99 6.85
C LYS A 221 1.28 -9.51 6.26
N ALA A 222 1.90 -8.49 6.87
CA ALA A 222 3.26 -8.07 6.59
C ALA A 222 4.32 -8.88 7.37
N MET A 223 3.94 -9.82 8.24
CA MET A 223 4.88 -10.72 8.94
C MET A 223 4.43 -12.19 8.87
N PRO A 224 5.34 -13.15 8.57
CA PRO A 224 5.02 -14.56 8.55
C PRO A 224 4.79 -15.15 9.96
N LYS A 225 3.99 -16.22 10.03
CA LYS A 225 3.67 -16.97 11.25
C LYS A 225 4.94 -17.58 11.86
N GLY A 226 5.28 -17.20 13.10
CA GLY A 226 6.33 -17.88 13.87
C GLY A 226 6.93 -17.11 15.05
N ALA A 227 6.81 -15.77 15.11
CA ALA A 227 7.40 -15.00 16.21
C ALA A 227 6.49 -14.97 17.45
N ARG A 228 6.92 -15.60 18.55
CA ARG A 228 6.33 -15.41 19.88
C ARG A 228 6.64 -13.99 20.37
N PRO A 229 5.72 -13.34 21.11
CA PRO A 229 6.01 -12.04 21.70
C PRO A 229 7.08 -12.21 22.77
N ILE A 230 8.20 -11.51 22.63
CA ILE A 230 9.19 -11.40 23.69
C ILE A 230 8.57 -10.46 24.73
N GLY A 231 8.20 -11.03 25.88
CA GLY A 231 7.73 -10.28 27.03
C GLY A 231 8.84 -9.37 27.53
N ILE A 232 8.51 -8.10 27.73
CA ILE A 232 9.34 -7.16 28.47
C ILE A 232 8.96 -7.37 29.94
N THR A 233 9.87 -7.96 30.72
CA THR A 233 9.84 -7.81 32.18
C THR A 233 10.49 -6.49 32.55
N ALA A 234 9.87 -5.83 33.53
CA ALA A 234 10.24 -4.53 34.10
C ALA A 234 11.67 -4.48 34.64
#